data_AF-A0A2V8WPE3-F1
#
_entry.id   AF-A0A2V8WPE3-F1
#
_cell.length_a   1.000
_cell.length_b   1.000
_cell.length_c   1.000
_cell.angle_alpha   90.00
_cell.angle_beta   90.00
_cell.angle_gamma   90.00
#
_symmetry.space_group_name_H-M   'P 1'
#
loop_
_entity.id
_entity.type
_entity.pdbx_description
1 polymer ?
#
loop_
_entity_poly.entity_id
_entity_poly.type
_entity_poly.pdbx_seq_one_letter_code
_entity_poly.pdbx_strand_id
1 'polypeptide(L)' 'MAQVYPFRAFRYNPALAPFDRVLTQPYDKISPVMQEKYYAADPHNLITVEKGRAYPG' A
#
# COMPACT_ATOMS: atom_id res chain seq x y z
N MET A 1 18.79 18.12 16.81
CA MET A 1 17.36 18.19 16.42
C MET A 1 17.26 17.77 14.96
N ALA A 2 16.30 16.91 14.57
CA ALA A 2 16.17 16.50 13.17
C ALA A 2 15.74 17.70 12.31
N GLN A 3 16.38 17.89 11.16
CA GLN A 3 16.00 18.90 10.18
C GLN A 3 15.01 18.29 9.19
N VAL A 4 13.86 18.92 9.01
CA VAL A 4 12.75 18.41 8.18
C VAL A 4 12.59 19.31 6.96
N TYR A 5 12.51 18.70 5.77
CA TYR A 5 12.38 19.40 4.50
C TYR A 5 11.17 18.87 3.72
N PRO A 6 10.44 19.73 2.98
CA PRO A 6 9.36 19.26 2.12
C PRO A 6 9.91 18.47 0.93
N PHE A 7 9.13 17.52 0.46
CA PHE A 7 9.40 16.79 -0.79
C PHE A 7 8.11 16.61 -1.58
N ARG A 8 8.26 16.35 -2.88
CA ARG A 8 7.11 16.09 -3.75
C ARG A 8 6.62 14.66 -3.54
N ALA A 9 5.39 14.52 -3.07
CA ALA A 9 4.75 13.22 -2.91
C ALA A 9 4.26 12.65 -4.26
N PHE A 10 4.17 11.31 -4.32
CA PHE A 10 3.48 10.60 -5.39
C PHE A 10 2.03 10.30 -4.97
N ARG A 11 1.13 10.24 -5.96
CA ARG A 11 -0.27 9.85 -5.77
C ARG A 11 -0.67 8.92 -6.91
N TYR A 12 -1.60 8.02 -6.64
CA TYR A 12 -2.24 7.21 -7.68
C TYR A 12 -2.91 8.11 -8.72
N ASN A 13 -2.85 7.69 -9.98
CA ASN A 13 -3.66 8.27 -11.04
C ASN A 13 -5.08 7.67 -10.95
N PRO A 14 -6.12 8.46 -10.58
CA PRO A 14 -7.46 7.93 -10.38
C PRO A 14 -8.11 7.41 -11.68
N ALA A 15 -7.60 7.80 -12.85
CA ALA A 15 -8.06 7.27 -14.13
C ALA A 15 -7.58 5.82 -14.40
N LEU A 16 -6.53 5.38 -13.69
CA LEU A 16 -5.93 4.05 -13.86
C LEU A 16 -6.14 3.15 -12.64
N ALA A 17 -6.28 3.74 -11.46
CA ALA A 17 -6.33 3.04 -10.17
C ALA A 17 -7.43 3.62 -9.28
N PRO A 18 -8.64 3.03 -9.30
CA PRO A 18 -9.71 3.39 -8.38
C PRO A 18 -9.28 3.19 -6.92
N PHE A 19 -9.41 4.23 -6.08
CA PHE A 19 -8.85 4.24 -4.73
C PHE A 19 -9.41 3.13 -3.82
N ASP A 20 -10.67 2.75 -4.00
CA ASP A 20 -11.31 1.66 -3.26
C ASP A 20 -10.68 0.28 -3.53
N ARG A 21 -9.95 0.14 -4.64
CA ARG A 21 -9.27 -1.11 -5.03
C ARG A 21 -7.78 -1.12 -4.72
N VAL A 22 -7.15 0.04 -4.57
CA VAL A 22 -5.68 0.15 -4.43
C VAL A 22 -5.19 0.62 -3.05
N LEU A 23 -6.09 1.06 -2.17
CA LEU A 23 -5.73 1.47 -0.80
C LEU A 23 -5.84 0.31 0.19
N THR A 24 -5.16 0.44 1.32
CA THR A 24 -5.15 -0.54 2.42
C THR A 24 -5.41 0.12 3.77
N GLN A 25 -5.65 -0.71 4.78
CA GLN A 25 -5.45 -0.29 6.17
C GLN A 25 -3.95 -0.10 6.47
N PRO A 26 -3.58 0.62 7.54
CA PRO A 26 -2.20 0.70 8.01
C PRO A 26 -1.64 -0.67 8.44
N TYR A 27 -0.31 -0.84 8.34
CA TYR A 27 0.40 -2.12 8.50
C TYR A 27 0.11 -2.88 9.81
N ASP A 28 -0.17 -2.16 10.89
CA ASP A 28 -0.48 -2.68 12.22
C ASP A 28 -1.88 -3.32 12.29
N LYS A 29 -2.80 -2.90 11.41
CA LYS A 29 -4.16 -3.44 11.32
C LYS A 29 -4.34 -4.53 10.27
N ILE A 30 -3.43 -4.65 9.31
CA ILE A 30 -3.54 -5.63 8.23
C ILE A 30 -3.30 -7.04 8.78
N SER A 31 -4.35 -7.87 8.78
CA SER A 31 -4.25 -9.32 9.02
C SER A 31 -3.81 -10.08 7.76
N PRO A 32 -3.37 -11.35 7.87
CA PRO A 32 -3.01 -12.16 6.69
C PRO A 32 -4.16 -12.28 5.67
N VAL A 33 -5.39 -12.48 6.14
CA VAL A 33 -6.58 -12.57 5.27
C VAL A 33 -6.84 -11.23 4.56
N MET A 34 -6.66 -10.10 5.26
CA MET A 34 -6.76 -8.79 4.62
C MET A 34 -5.67 -8.58 3.57
N GLN A 35 -4.43 -8.97 3.87
CA GLN A 35 -3.30 -8.90 2.95
C GLN A 35 -3.62 -9.63 1.65
N GLU A 36 -4.11 -10.87 1.72
CA GLU A 36 -4.53 -11.64 0.54
C GLU A 36 -5.65 -10.96 -0.23
N LYS A 37 -6.67 -10.43 0.46
CA LYS A 37 -7.76 -9.69 -0.17
C LYS A 37 -7.25 -8.47 -0.94
N TYR A 38 -6.29 -7.72 -0.38
CA TYR A 38 -5.70 -6.58 -1.07
C TYR A 38 -4.89 -6.98 -2.30
N TYR A 39 -4.12 -8.07 -2.22
CA TYR A 39 -3.42 -8.62 -3.39
C TYR A 39 -4.37 -9.05 -4.51
N ALA A 40 -5.56 -9.55 -4.16
CA ALA A 40 -6.57 -9.97 -5.13
C ALA A 40 -7.41 -8.81 -5.70
N ALA A 41 -7.44 -7.65 -5.03
CA ALA A 41 -8.32 -6.54 -5.39
C ALA A 41 -7.87 -5.82 -6.68
N ASP A 42 -6.57 -5.55 -6.79
CA ASP A 42 -5.92 -4.90 -7.94
C ASP A 42 -4.40 -5.16 -7.91
N PRO A 43 -3.73 -5.42 -9.05
CA PRO A 43 -2.28 -5.61 -9.09
C PRO A 43 -1.45 -4.40 -8.64
N HIS A 44 -2.02 -3.18 -8.68
CA HIS A 44 -1.35 -1.95 -8.22
C HIS A 44 -1.65 -1.59 -6.77
N ASN A 45 -2.30 -2.48 -6.02
CA ASN A 45 -2.65 -2.22 -4.62
C ASN A 45 -1.41 -1.94 -3.77
N LEU A 46 -1.54 -0.97 -2.85
CA LEU A 46 -0.48 -0.47 -1.98
C LEU A 46 0.06 -1.51 -0.98
N ILE A 47 -0.58 -2.67 -0.86
CA ILE A 47 -0.19 -3.74 0.06
C ILE A 47 1.28 -4.18 -0.11
N THR A 48 1.84 -4.08 -1.32
CA THR A 48 3.25 -4.40 -1.57
C THR A 48 4.21 -3.47 -0.84
N VAL A 49 3.82 -2.20 -0.65
CA VAL A 49 4.61 -1.16 0.04
C VAL A 49 4.32 -1.17 1.54
N GLU A 50 3.04 -1.21 1.92
CA GLU A 50 2.62 -1.10 3.33
C GLU A 50 2.90 -2.36 4.15
N LYS A 51 2.65 -3.54 3.58
CA LYS A 51 2.91 -4.83 4.24
C LYS A 51 3.07 -5.94 3.21
N GLY A 52 4.21 -5.93 2.52
CA GLY A 52 4.57 -6.94 1.53
C GLY A 52 4.60 -8.37 2.09
N ARG A 53 4.52 -9.38 1.21
CA ARG A 53 4.75 -10.79 1.63
C ARG A 53 6.21 -10.94 2.05
N ALA A 54 6.44 -11.67 3.15
CA ALA A 54 7.78 -12.07 3.53
C ALA A 54 8.19 -13.27 2.66
N TYR A 55 9.37 -13.18 2.05
CA TYR A 55 9.99 -14.29 1.35
C TYR A 55 11.23 -14.72 2.15
N PRO A 56 11.48 -16.02 2.32
CA PRO A 56 12.75 -16.48 2.88
C PRO A 56 13.90 -16.00 1.98
N GLY A 57 14.98 -15.51 2.61
CA GLY A 57 16.20 -15.07 1.94
C GLY A 57 17.16 -16.20 1.65
#